data_AF-A0A235ADJ7-F1
#
_entry.id   AF-A0A235ADJ7-F1
#
_cell.length_a   1.000
_cell.length_b   1.000
_cell.length_c   1.000
_cell.angle_alpha   90.00
_cell.angle_beta   90.00
_cell.angle_gamma   90.00
#
_symmetry.space_group_name_H-M   'P 1'
#
loop_
_entity.id
_entity.type
_entity.pdbx_description
1 polymer ?
#
loop_
_entity_poly.entity_id
_entity_poly.type
_entity_poly.pdbx_seq_one_letter_code
_entity_poly.pdbx_strand_id
1 'polypeptide(L)'
;MATTSAPERPTPQRTRERKNVVLTVVTLAVVLVICAAAGIGAFAMANSWWTDDDPVPSADQQLADGQSRFDRAGIDFFTRQGEARLDLTSQTSAADLGLDADGVRTIEPIAPVALEITGGGEATRFGGVSWFQLTTSDDRIVGATVLPPASGDWRTITTDLRTRGAGWGWSEEQIAALETELSDAARADDSQPHTAALPPASVDGITIEARVTIAAADGGVELLYVFSR
;
A
#
# COMPACT_ATOMS: atom_id res chain seq x y z
N MET A 1 76.57 0.85 51.16
CA MET A 1 76.91 1.20 49.76
C MET A 1 75.86 0.57 48.87
N ALA A 2 74.95 1.36 48.30
CA ALA A 2 73.97 0.91 47.32
C ALA A 2 74.11 1.83 46.11
N THR A 3 74.58 1.31 44.99
CA THR A 3 74.63 2.00 43.71
C THR A 3 73.28 1.88 43.04
N THR A 4 72.49 2.95 43.07
CA THR A 4 71.26 3.08 42.28
C THR A 4 71.64 3.45 40.84
N SER A 5 71.42 2.55 39.89
CA SER A 5 71.54 2.80 38.46
C SER A 5 70.37 3.64 37.97
N ALA A 6 70.66 4.71 37.21
CA ALA A 6 69.65 5.59 36.62
C ALA A 6 68.88 4.88 35.50
N PRO A 7 67.57 5.13 35.32
CA PRO A 7 66.79 4.50 34.27
C PRO A 7 67.25 4.95 32.89
N GLU A 8 67.49 3.97 32.02
CA GLU A 8 67.92 4.17 30.63
C GLU A 8 66.83 4.91 29.83
N ARG A 9 67.16 6.10 29.29
CA ARG A 9 66.21 6.84 28.45
C ARG A 9 65.98 6.09 27.14
N PRO A 10 64.72 5.86 26.74
CA PRO A 10 64.43 5.18 25.48
C PRO A 10 64.98 5.99 24.30
N THR A 11 65.78 5.33 23.46
CA THR A 11 66.33 5.91 22.24
C THR A 11 65.22 6.23 21.23
N PRO A 12 65.37 7.28 20.41
CA PRO A 12 64.33 7.75 19.49
C PRO A 12 63.85 6.70 18.47
N GLN A 13 64.67 5.69 18.16
CA GLN A 13 64.30 4.55 17.31
C GLN A 13 63.22 3.66 17.95
N ARG A 14 63.33 3.31 19.24
CA ARG A 14 62.32 2.51 19.97
C ARG A 14 60.97 3.23 20.04
N THR A 15 60.99 4.56 20.12
CA THR A 15 59.77 5.39 20.14
C THR A 15 59.07 5.39 18.77
N ARG A 16 59.84 5.39 17.67
CA ARG A 16 59.31 5.36 16.30
C ARG A 16 58.77 3.98 15.92
N GLU A 17 59.45 2.90 16.32
CA GLU A 17 58.95 1.53 16.15
C GLU A 17 57.67 1.27 16.94
N ARG A 18 57.60 1.69 18.21
CA ARG A 18 56.38 1.61 19.01
C ARG A 18 55.23 2.38 18.38
N LYS A 19 55.49 3.58 17.85
CA LYS A 19 54.48 4.37 17.13
C LYS A 19 53.97 3.63 15.89
N ASN A 20 54.87 3.03 15.10
CA ASN A 20 54.49 2.27 13.90
C ASN A 20 53.67 1.02 14.25
N VAL A 21 54.06 0.26 15.28
CA VAL A 21 53.30 -0.91 15.74
C VAL A 21 51.91 -0.50 16.21
N VAL A 22 51.80 0.57 17.01
CA VAL A 22 50.50 1.10 17.46
C VAL A 22 49.66 1.57 16.28
N LEU A 23 50.23 2.30 15.32
CA LEU A 23 49.51 2.76 14.13
C LEU A 23 49.00 1.58 13.30
N THR A 24 49.83 0.55 13.10
CA THR A 24 49.44 -0.66 12.35
C THR A 24 48.31 -1.40 13.07
N VAL A 25 48.40 -1.58 14.39
CA VAL A 25 47.34 -2.24 15.18
C VAL A 25 46.04 -1.45 15.15
N VAL A 26 46.10 -0.12 15.31
CA VAL A 26 44.91 0.74 15.21
C VAL A 26 44.30 0.66 13.81
N THR A 27 45.13 0.71 12.76
CA THR A 27 44.65 0.62 11.37
C THR A 27 43.98 -0.73 11.11
N LEU A 28 44.60 -1.83 11.56
CA LEU A 28 44.02 -3.18 11.44
C LEU A 28 42.70 -3.29 12.22
N ALA A 29 42.63 -2.73 13.43
CA ALA A 29 41.41 -2.72 14.22
C ALA A 29 40.29 -1.93 13.54
N VAL A 30 40.59 -0.75 12.97
CA VAL A 30 39.63 0.06 12.22
C VAL A 30 39.13 -0.69 10.98
N VAL A 31 40.04 -1.29 10.21
CA VAL A 31 39.65 -2.09 9.03
C VAL A 31 38.76 -3.25 9.44
N LEU A 32 39.09 -3.96 10.52
CA LEU A 32 38.31 -5.09 11.01
C LEU A 32 36.91 -4.66 11.46
N VAL A 33 36.78 -3.52 12.13
CA VAL A 33 35.47 -2.93 12.51
C VAL A 33 34.65 -2.57 11.27
N ILE A 34 35.27 -1.95 10.26
CA ILE A 34 34.58 -1.61 9.00
C ILE A 34 34.12 -2.88 8.28
N CYS A 35 34.97 -3.89 8.16
CA CYS A 35 34.62 -5.17 7.55
C CYS A 35 33.49 -5.88 8.32
N ALA A 36 33.54 -5.87 9.65
CA ALA A 36 32.49 -6.44 10.48
C ALA A 36 31.16 -5.69 10.30
N ALA A 37 31.17 -4.35 10.31
CA ALA A 37 29.99 -3.53 10.09
C ALA A 37 29.38 -3.76 8.69
N ALA A 38 30.22 -3.82 7.65
CA ALA A 38 29.78 -4.12 6.29
C ALA A 38 29.19 -5.53 6.18
N GLY A 39 29.82 -6.53 6.82
CA GLY A 39 29.33 -7.90 6.86
C GLY A 39 27.97 -8.03 7.57
N ILE A 40 27.80 -7.35 8.72
CA ILE A 40 26.52 -7.28 9.44
C ILE A 40 25.46 -6.60 8.59
N GLY A 41 25.80 -5.49 7.91
CA GLY A 41 24.87 -4.79 7.01
C GLY A 41 24.43 -5.66 5.85
N ALA A 42 25.36 -6.36 5.19
CA ALA A 42 25.04 -7.28 4.09
C ALA A 42 24.19 -8.46 4.56
N PHE A 43 24.48 -9.03 5.72
CA PHE A 43 23.67 -10.10 6.32
C PHE A 43 22.26 -9.60 6.67
N ALA A 44 22.13 -8.41 7.25
CA ALA A 44 20.84 -7.83 7.58
C ALA A 44 20.01 -7.52 6.33
N MET A 45 20.63 -7.08 5.23
CA MET A 45 19.93 -6.90 3.95
C MET A 45 19.51 -8.23 3.33
N ALA A 46 20.37 -9.26 3.38
CA ALA A 46 20.07 -10.58 2.82
C ALA A 46 18.99 -11.36 3.59
N ASN A 47 18.79 -11.03 4.87
CA ASN A 47 17.70 -11.55 5.70
C ASN A 47 16.62 -10.49 5.96
N SER A 48 16.59 -9.44 5.16
CA SER A 48 15.54 -8.44 5.22
C SER A 48 14.28 -9.05 4.63
N TRP A 49 13.11 -8.70 5.18
CA TRP A 49 11.85 -9.09 4.57
C TRP A 49 11.83 -8.67 3.09
N TRP A 50 12.49 -7.55 2.70
CA TRP A 50 12.67 -7.06 1.33
C TRP A 50 13.31 -8.02 0.33
N THR A 51 14.00 -9.07 0.78
CA THR A 51 14.61 -10.09 -0.08
C THR A 51 13.96 -11.47 0.06
N ASP A 52 12.99 -11.61 0.97
CA ASP A 52 12.24 -12.85 1.18
C ASP A 52 11.12 -12.98 0.14
N ASP A 53 10.98 -14.15 -0.48
CA ASP A 53 9.95 -14.42 -1.49
C ASP A 53 8.56 -14.62 -0.86
N ASP A 54 8.48 -14.97 0.44
CA ASP A 54 7.23 -15.15 1.20
C ASP A 54 7.36 -14.57 2.63
N PRO A 55 7.52 -13.25 2.77
CA PRO A 55 7.74 -12.62 4.07
C PRO A 55 6.50 -12.73 4.95
N VAL A 56 6.68 -13.25 6.16
CA VAL A 56 5.66 -13.21 7.21
C VAL A 56 5.47 -11.74 7.65
N PRO A 57 4.26 -11.19 7.60
CA PRO A 57 4.02 -9.79 7.98
C PRO A 57 4.31 -9.56 9.46
N SER A 58 4.94 -8.43 9.76
CA SER A 58 5.02 -7.91 11.12
C SER A 58 3.76 -7.11 11.49
N ALA A 59 3.56 -6.87 12.80
CA ALA A 59 2.35 -6.22 13.32
C ALA A 59 2.16 -4.75 12.86
N ASP A 60 3.22 -4.12 12.37
CA ASP A 60 3.21 -2.79 11.73
C ASP A 60 2.90 -2.85 10.22
N GLN A 61 2.75 -4.05 9.64
CA GLN A 61 2.43 -4.26 8.23
C GLN A 61 1.02 -4.84 8.02
N GLN A 62 0.62 -5.77 8.88
CA GLN A 62 -0.69 -6.40 8.86
C GLN A 62 -1.15 -6.69 10.29
N LEU A 63 -2.46 -6.56 10.53
CA LEU A 63 -3.06 -6.96 11.80
C LEU A 63 -3.20 -8.47 11.89
N ALA A 64 -3.42 -8.97 13.11
CA ALA A 64 -3.49 -10.42 13.38
C ALA A 64 -4.67 -11.12 12.70
N ASP A 65 -5.71 -10.39 12.32
CA ASP A 65 -6.87 -10.87 11.55
C ASP A 65 -6.63 -10.89 10.03
N GLY A 66 -5.47 -10.43 9.57
CA GLY A 66 -5.12 -10.33 8.16
C GLY A 66 -5.53 -9.00 7.50
N GLN A 67 -6.14 -8.06 8.22
CA GLN A 67 -6.44 -6.75 7.68
C GLN A 67 -5.13 -5.97 7.43
N SER A 68 -5.01 -5.37 6.24
CA SER A 68 -3.84 -4.56 5.90
C SER A 68 -3.80 -3.30 6.75
N ARG A 69 -2.60 -2.88 7.14
CA ARG A 69 -2.38 -1.52 7.62
C ARG A 69 -2.21 -0.58 6.44
N PHE A 70 -2.67 0.65 6.62
CA PHE A 70 -2.66 1.70 5.61
C PHE A 70 -1.70 2.84 5.97
N ASP A 71 -0.82 2.65 6.96
CA ASP A 71 0.37 3.48 7.12
C ASP A 71 1.46 3.13 6.08
N ARG A 72 2.60 3.83 6.14
CA ARG A 72 3.68 3.62 5.18
C ARG A 72 4.20 2.19 5.15
N ALA A 73 4.38 1.55 6.31
CA ALA A 73 4.94 0.21 6.40
C ALA A 73 3.96 -0.84 5.85
N GLY A 74 2.67 -0.70 6.16
CA GLY A 74 1.62 -1.53 5.58
C GLY A 74 1.50 -1.37 4.06
N ILE A 75 1.53 -0.12 3.55
CA ILE A 75 1.50 0.15 2.10
C ILE A 75 2.69 -0.46 1.38
N ASP A 76 3.91 -0.27 1.90
CA ASP A 76 5.12 -0.85 1.33
C ASP A 76 5.04 -2.39 1.30
N PHE A 77 4.48 -3.00 2.35
CA PHE A 77 4.31 -4.46 2.44
C PHE A 77 3.30 -4.99 1.43
N PHE A 78 2.04 -4.50 1.44
CA PHE A 78 1.01 -5.05 0.56
C PHE A 78 1.29 -4.76 -0.91
N THR A 79 1.98 -3.66 -1.22
CA THR A 79 2.39 -3.34 -2.60
C THR A 79 3.38 -4.37 -3.12
N ARG A 80 4.27 -4.86 -2.26
CA ARG A 80 5.22 -5.92 -2.61
C ARG A 80 4.56 -7.30 -2.67
N GLN A 81 3.65 -7.60 -1.76
CA GLN A 81 2.87 -8.84 -1.78
C GLN A 81 1.88 -8.91 -2.94
N GLY A 82 1.46 -7.75 -3.46
CA GLY A 82 0.45 -7.65 -4.51
C GLY A 82 -0.97 -7.84 -3.99
N GLU A 83 -1.24 -7.72 -2.68
CA GLU A 83 -2.56 -7.90 -2.10
C GLU A 83 -2.82 -7.02 -0.87
N ALA A 84 -3.84 -6.17 -0.94
CA ALA A 84 -4.38 -5.38 0.17
C ALA A 84 -5.75 -5.94 0.62
N ARG A 85 -5.96 -6.03 1.92
CA ARG A 85 -7.20 -6.53 2.53
C ARG A 85 -7.87 -5.47 3.39
N LEU A 86 -9.14 -5.25 3.15
CA LEU A 86 -9.98 -4.28 3.82
C LEU A 86 -11.24 -4.96 4.36
N ASP A 87 -11.50 -4.82 5.66
CA ASP A 87 -12.77 -5.20 6.27
C ASP A 87 -13.53 -3.95 6.75
N LEU A 88 -14.69 -3.69 6.13
CA LEU A 88 -15.58 -2.57 6.45
C LEU A 88 -16.45 -2.85 7.69
N THR A 89 -16.47 -4.09 8.16
CA THR A 89 -17.18 -4.50 9.39
C THR A 89 -16.33 -4.44 10.65
N SER A 90 -15.01 -4.43 10.44
CA SER A 90 -13.97 -4.40 11.47
C SER A 90 -14.25 -3.34 12.55
N GLN A 91 -14.01 -3.74 13.79
CA GLN A 91 -14.03 -2.87 14.97
C GLN A 91 -12.62 -2.44 15.37
N THR A 92 -11.67 -2.52 14.45
CA THR A 92 -10.33 -1.95 14.60
C THR A 92 -10.40 -0.43 14.43
N SER A 93 -9.65 0.31 15.25
CA SER A 93 -9.62 1.77 15.14
C SER A 93 -8.94 2.20 13.83
N ALA A 94 -9.34 3.36 13.28
CA ALA A 94 -8.64 3.94 12.14
C ALA A 94 -7.17 4.20 12.49
N ALA A 95 -6.89 4.66 13.71
CA ALA A 95 -5.54 4.84 14.22
C ALA A 95 -4.71 3.55 14.22
N ASP A 96 -5.28 2.42 14.66
CA ASP A 96 -4.61 1.10 14.62
C ASP A 96 -4.39 0.62 13.19
N LEU A 97 -5.20 1.07 12.22
CA LEU A 97 -5.00 0.82 10.79
C LEU A 97 -4.02 1.82 10.15
N GLY A 98 -3.47 2.77 10.91
CA GLY A 98 -2.56 3.79 10.40
C GLY A 98 -3.25 4.90 9.60
N LEU A 99 -4.54 5.12 9.85
CA LEU A 99 -5.38 6.17 9.26
C LEU A 99 -5.71 7.26 10.29
N ASP A 100 -6.15 8.42 9.81
CA ASP A 100 -6.73 9.46 10.67
C ASP A 100 -8.13 9.04 11.15
N ALA A 101 -8.52 9.48 12.36
CA ALA A 101 -9.81 9.11 12.96
C ALA A 101 -11.02 9.52 12.10
N ASP A 102 -10.93 10.72 11.51
CA ASP A 102 -11.91 11.27 10.58
C ASP A 102 -11.19 11.81 9.36
N GLY A 103 -11.61 11.38 8.17
CA GLY A 103 -11.05 11.91 6.94
C GLY A 103 -11.11 10.98 5.77
N VAL A 104 -10.34 11.34 4.75
CA VAL A 104 -10.25 10.62 3.49
C VAL A 104 -8.79 10.40 3.19
N ARG A 105 -8.41 9.16 2.91
CA ARG A 105 -7.05 8.81 2.50
C ARG A 105 -7.04 8.11 1.17
N THR A 106 -6.35 8.73 0.21
CA THR A 106 -6.03 8.12 -1.08
C THR A 106 -4.79 7.24 -0.95
N ILE A 107 -4.84 6.09 -1.60
CA ILE A 107 -3.77 5.10 -1.63
C ILE A 107 -3.46 4.77 -3.07
N GLU A 108 -2.20 4.99 -3.45
CA GLU A 108 -1.65 4.73 -4.79
C GLU A 108 -0.47 3.76 -4.62
N PRO A 109 -0.71 2.46 -4.73
CA PRO A 109 0.35 1.45 -4.67
C PRO A 109 1.38 1.68 -5.78
N ILE A 110 2.67 1.42 -5.49
CA ILE A 110 3.76 1.56 -6.47
C ILE A 110 3.57 0.60 -7.66
N ALA A 111 2.96 -0.56 -7.41
CA ALA A 111 2.57 -1.54 -8.42
C ALA A 111 1.11 -1.95 -8.20
N PRO A 112 0.36 -2.29 -9.27
CA PRO A 112 -1.03 -2.71 -9.13
C PRO A 112 -1.18 -3.91 -8.17
N VAL A 113 -2.16 -3.84 -7.25
CA VAL A 113 -2.41 -4.88 -6.24
C VAL A 113 -3.79 -5.50 -6.41
N ALA A 114 -4.00 -6.70 -5.89
CA ALA A 114 -5.33 -7.20 -5.62
C ALA A 114 -5.89 -6.51 -4.38
N LEU A 115 -7.04 -5.85 -4.48
CA LEU A 115 -7.77 -5.30 -3.34
C LEU A 115 -8.93 -6.23 -3.00
N GLU A 116 -8.96 -6.71 -1.77
CA GLU A 116 -10.02 -7.54 -1.22
C GLU A 116 -10.82 -6.73 -0.19
N ILE A 117 -12.12 -6.59 -0.40
CA ILE A 117 -13.04 -5.83 0.45
C ILE A 117 -14.09 -6.76 1.04
N THR A 118 -14.14 -6.84 2.36
CA THR A 118 -15.11 -7.66 3.11
C THR A 118 -16.14 -6.76 3.78
N GLY A 119 -17.41 -7.12 3.61
CA GLY A 119 -18.57 -6.39 4.10
C GLY A 119 -19.44 -7.11 5.13
N GLY A 120 -19.03 -8.30 5.59
CA GLY A 120 -19.81 -9.15 6.50
C GLY A 120 -20.17 -10.52 5.92
N GLY A 121 -19.97 -10.70 4.61
CA GLY A 121 -20.10 -11.97 3.90
C GLY A 121 -18.90 -12.25 2.99
N GLU A 122 -19.13 -12.60 1.73
CA GLU A 122 -18.06 -12.99 0.81
C GLU A 122 -17.19 -11.77 0.44
N ALA A 123 -15.88 -11.97 0.39
CA ALA A 123 -14.95 -10.92 0.05
C ALA A 123 -15.04 -10.56 -1.44
N THR A 124 -15.21 -9.27 -1.73
CA THR A 124 -15.14 -8.75 -3.10
C THR A 124 -13.70 -8.50 -3.48
N ARG A 125 -13.22 -9.16 -4.52
CA ARG A 125 -11.84 -8.96 -5.03
C ARG A 125 -11.81 -8.09 -6.29
N PHE A 126 -10.86 -7.17 -6.33
CA PHE A 126 -10.46 -6.39 -7.49
C PHE A 126 -8.99 -6.67 -7.78
N GLY A 127 -8.67 -7.44 -8.82
CA GLY A 127 -7.28 -7.66 -9.22
C GLY A 127 -6.75 -6.45 -10.00
N GLY A 128 -5.52 -5.98 -9.72
CA GLY A 128 -4.85 -4.94 -10.51
C GLY A 128 -5.25 -3.50 -10.18
N VAL A 129 -5.69 -3.23 -8.95
CA VAL A 129 -6.02 -1.88 -8.47
C VAL A 129 -4.75 -1.06 -8.31
N SER A 130 -4.72 0.09 -8.97
CA SER A 130 -3.62 1.07 -8.86
C SER A 130 -4.00 2.30 -8.05
N TRP A 131 -5.27 2.42 -7.67
CA TRP A 131 -5.79 3.53 -6.89
C TRP A 131 -7.02 3.07 -6.10
N PHE A 132 -7.06 3.43 -4.82
CA PHE A 132 -8.27 3.35 -4.01
C PHE A 132 -8.23 4.40 -2.91
N GLN A 133 -9.39 4.69 -2.34
CA GLN A 133 -9.55 5.69 -1.31
C GLN A 133 -10.34 5.09 -0.15
N LEU A 134 -9.92 5.40 1.08
CA LEU A 134 -10.61 5.01 2.30
C LEU A 134 -11.23 6.25 2.94
N THR A 135 -12.43 6.11 3.49
CA THR A 135 -13.10 7.14 4.27
C THR A 135 -13.25 6.66 5.70
N THR A 136 -12.80 7.48 6.64
CA THR A 136 -12.92 7.23 8.08
C THR A 136 -13.83 8.26 8.74
N SER A 137 -14.60 7.80 9.72
CA SER A 137 -15.43 8.62 10.59
C SER A 137 -15.53 7.94 11.95
N ASP A 138 -15.51 8.70 13.03
CA ASP A 138 -15.58 8.21 14.40
C ASP A 138 -14.53 7.11 14.69
N ASP A 139 -13.32 7.29 14.17
CA ASP A 139 -12.17 6.36 14.32
C ASP A 139 -12.43 4.97 13.73
N ARG A 140 -13.23 4.90 12.66
CA ARG A 140 -13.59 3.67 11.93
C ARG A 140 -13.55 3.91 10.43
N ILE A 141 -13.27 2.86 9.66
CA ILE A 141 -13.51 2.91 8.21
C ILE A 141 -15.01 2.81 7.96
N VAL A 142 -15.58 3.80 7.30
CA VAL A 142 -17.00 3.87 6.93
C VAL A 142 -17.24 3.71 5.43
N GLY A 143 -16.18 3.77 4.63
CA GLY A 143 -16.29 3.50 3.21
C GLY A 143 -14.98 3.35 2.48
N ALA A 144 -15.09 2.84 1.25
CA ALA A 144 -13.99 2.72 0.30
C ALA A 144 -14.46 3.11 -1.09
N THR A 145 -13.58 3.75 -1.86
CA THR A 145 -13.78 4.01 -3.28
C THR A 145 -12.67 3.32 -4.05
N VAL A 146 -13.03 2.55 -5.08
CA VAL A 146 -12.08 1.75 -5.85
C VAL A 146 -12.17 2.17 -7.30
N LEU A 147 -11.01 2.44 -7.91
CA LEU A 147 -10.84 2.53 -9.35
C LEU A 147 -10.45 1.12 -9.86
N PRO A 148 -11.38 0.34 -10.42
CA PRO A 148 -11.07 -0.98 -10.94
C PRO A 148 -10.22 -0.84 -12.22
N PRO A 149 -9.41 -1.85 -12.57
CA PRO A 149 -8.66 -1.85 -13.84
C PRO A 149 -9.56 -1.91 -15.08
N ALA A 150 -10.85 -2.23 -14.91
CA ALA A 150 -11.84 -2.14 -15.98
C ALA A 150 -12.13 -0.69 -16.40
N SER A 151 -11.78 0.30 -15.56
CA SER A 151 -11.92 1.73 -15.86
C SER A 151 -11.07 2.14 -17.07
N GLY A 152 -11.55 3.11 -17.85
CA GLY A 152 -10.87 3.64 -19.03
C GLY A 152 -11.45 3.23 -20.38
N ASP A 153 -12.18 2.11 -20.46
CA ASP A 153 -12.82 1.63 -21.69
C ASP A 153 -14.26 1.15 -21.44
N TRP A 154 -15.21 1.65 -22.21
CA TRP A 154 -16.64 1.39 -21.99
C TRP A 154 -17.00 -0.10 -22.12
N ARG A 155 -16.38 -0.80 -23.06
CA ARG A 155 -16.63 -2.24 -23.25
C ARG A 155 -16.13 -3.05 -22.05
N THR A 156 -15.01 -2.66 -21.48
CA THR A 156 -14.42 -3.30 -20.31
C THR A 156 -15.24 -2.98 -19.06
N ILE A 157 -15.66 -1.71 -18.88
CA ILE A 157 -16.59 -1.26 -17.83
C ILE A 157 -17.89 -2.07 -17.86
N THR A 158 -18.57 -2.15 -19.00
CA THR A 158 -19.84 -2.90 -19.11
C THR A 158 -19.67 -4.39 -18.87
N THR A 159 -18.53 -4.97 -19.25
CA THR A 159 -18.23 -6.38 -18.95
C THR A 159 -18.09 -6.59 -17.44
N ASP A 160 -17.33 -5.73 -16.75
CA ASP A 160 -17.14 -5.80 -15.30
C ASP A 160 -18.45 -5.54 -14.53
N LEU A 161 -19.25 -4.56 -14.96
CA LEU A 161 -20.57 -4.28 -14.39
C LEU A 161 -21.53 -5.47 -14.51
N ARG A 162 -21.56 -6.19 -15.64
CA ARG A 162 -22.39 -7.40 -15.79
C ARG A 162 -21.88 -8.54 -14.93
N THR A 163 -20.57 -8.76 -14.89
CA THR A 163 -19.95 -9.79 -14.05
C THR A 163 -20.27 -9.58 -12.57
N ARG A 164 -20.16 -8.34 -12.08
CA ARG A 164 -20.43 -7.99 -10.68
C ARG A 164 -21.92 -7.86 -10.38
N GLY A 165 -22.69 -7.33 -11.34
CA GLY A 165 -24.13 -7.14 -11.23
C GLY A 165 -24.89 -8.43 -10.91
N ALA A 166 -24.45 -9.57 -11.45
CA ALA A 166 -25.01 -10.88 -11.12
C ALA A 166 -24.91 -11.24 -9.63
N GLY A 167 -23.86 -10.78 -8.94
CA GLY A 167 -23.65 -11.00 -7.50
C GLY A 167 -24.30 -9.94 -6.62
N TRP A 168 -24.41 -8.69 -7.11
CA TRP A 168 -24.90 -7.56 -6.32
C TRP A 168 -26.36 -7.20 -6.56
N GLY A 169 -26.99 -7.78 -7.58
CA GLY A 169 -28.41 -7.61 -7.89
C GLY A 169 -28.73 -6.51 -8.90
N TRP A 170 -27.74 -6.02 -9.65
CA TRP A 170 -28.00 -5.13 -10.78
C TRP A 170 -28.52 -5.90 -11.98
N SER A 171 -29.59 -5.40 -12.59
CA SER A 171 -30.21 -6.03 -13.75
C SER A 171 -29.59 -5.54 -15.07
N GLU A 172 -29.72 -6.34 -16.13
CA GLU A 172 -29.28 -5.93 -17.47
C GLU A 172 -30.03 -4.67 -17.95
N GLU A 173 -31.29 -4.48 -17.55
CA GLU A 173 -32.05 -3.28 -17.88
C GLU A 173 -31.45 -2.02 -17.23
N GLN A 174 -30.95 -2.13 -16.00
CA GLN A 174 -30.28 -1.02 -15.32
C GLN A 174 -28.94 -0.68 -15.99
N ILE A 175 -28.16 -1.69 -16.37
CA ILE A 175 -26.90 -1.49 -17.09
C ILE A 175 -27.16 -0.88 -18.48
N ALA A 176 -28.18 -1.34 -19.20
CA ALA A 176 -28.58 -0.77 -20.49
C ALA A 176 -29.12 0.67 -20.38
N ALA A 177 -29.82 0.99 -19.30
CA ALA A 177 -30.27 2.36 -19.02
C ALA A 177 -29.07 3.28 -18.77
N LEU A 178 -28.09 2.84 -17.98
CA LEU A 178 -26.84 3.57 -17.77
C LEU A 178 -26.08 3.80 -19.08
N GLU A 179 -25.99 2.78 -19.95
CA GLU A 179 -25.38 2.90 -21.27
C GLU A 179 -26.05 3.98 -22.14
N THR A 180 -27.38 4.00 -22.12
CA THR A 180 -28.18 4.95 -22.88
C THR A 180 -27.97 6.37 -22.38
N GLU A 181 -28.02 6.57 -21.05
CA GLU A 181 -27.79 7.87 -20.41
C GLU A 181 -26.41 8.44 -20.73
N LEU A 182 -25.36 7.63 -20.57
CA LEU A 182 -23.98 8.01 -20.88
C LEU A 182 -23.80 8.32 -22.38
N SER A 183 -24.42 7.53 -23.26
CA SER A 183 -24.37 7.76 -24.70
C SER A 183 -25.07 9.05 -25.11
N ASP A 184 -26.19 9.38 -24.47
CA ASP A 184 -26.94 10.60 -24.73
C ASP A 184 -26.17 11.83 -24.21
N ALA A 185 -25.58 11.72 -23.01
CA ALA A 185 -24.70 12.75 -22.47
C ALA A 185 -23.47 13.01 -23.36
N ALA A 186 -22.82 11.97 -23.88
CA ALA A 186 -21.69 12.11 -24.80
C ALA A 186 -22.05 12.83 -26.12
N ARG A 187 -23.33 12.80 -26.53
CA ARG A 187 -23.83 13.49 -27.73
C ARG A 187 -24.31 14.92 -27.46
N ALA A 188 -24.52 15.30 -26.20
CA ALA A 188 -25.18 16.54 -25.84
C ALA A 188 -24.32 17.81 -26.06
N ASP A 189 -23.07 17.68 -26.55
CA ASP A 189 -22.12 18.78 -26.79
C ASP A 189 -21.93 19.69 -25.56
N ASP A 190 -21.96 19.08 -24.37
CA ASP A 190 -21.71 19.75 -23.09
C ASP A 190 -20.24 19.58 -22.71
N SER A 191 -19.56 20.71 -22.52
CA SER A 191 -18.13 20.76 -22.13
C SER A 191 -17.87 20.39 -20.65
N GLN A 192 -18.83 19.79 -19.96
CA GLN A 192 -18.72 19.40 -18.55
C GLN A 192 -18.70 17.88 -18.40
N PRO A 193 -17.94 17.35 -17.43
CA PRO A 193 -17.96 15.93 -17.16
C PRO A 193 -19.35 15.51 -16.71
N HIS A 194 -19.79 14.36 -17.19
CA HIS A 194 -21.09 13.80 -16.86
C HIS A 194 -20.90 12.52 -16.06
N THR A 195 -21.53 12.43 -14.89
CA THR A 195 -21.47 11.24 -14.03
C THR A 195 -22.86 10.66 -13.89
N ALA A 196 -23.00 9.38 -14.23
CA ALA A 196 -24.18 8.58 -14.01
C ALA A 196 -23.86 7.41 -13.08
N ALA A 197 -24.87 6.83 -12.44
CA ALA A 197 -24.68 5.74 -11.48
C ALA A 197 -25.76 4.68 -11.60
N LEU A 198 -25.39 3.42 -11.33
CA LEU A 198 -26.38 2.37 -11.08
C LEU A 198 -27.08 2.63 -9.74
N PRO A 199 -28.33 2.18 -9.56
CA PRO A 199 -28.98 2.21 -8.26
C PRO A 199 -28.12 1.53 -7.18
N PRO A 200 -28.04 2.07 -5.96
CA PRO A 200 -27.28 1.44 -4.89
C PRO A 200 -27.75 0.00 -4.63
N ALA A 201 -26.81 -0.93 -4.57
CA ALA A 201 -27.04 -2.31 -4.18
C ALA A 201 -26.68 -2.52 -2.71
N SER A 202 -27.40 -3.38 -2.00
CA SER A 202 -27.05 -3.76 -0.62
C SER A 202 -26.65 -5.23 -0.58
N VAL A 203 -25.40 -5.49 -0.19
CA VAL A 203 -24.82 -6.83 -0.10
C VAL A 203 -24.16 -6.98 1.26
N ASP A 204 -24.59 -7.96 2.04
CA ASP A 204 -24.05 -8.28 3.36
C ASP A 204 -24.00 -7.11 4.37
N GLY A 205 -24.84 -6.10 4.20
CA GLY A 205 -24.87 -4.91 5.06
C GLY A 205 -23.97 -3.76 4.61
N ILE A 206 -23.36 -3.88 3.42
CA ILE A 206 -22.66 -2.79 2.74
C ILE A 206 -23.48 -2.29 1.56
N THR A 207 -23.54 -0.98 1.41
CA THR A 207 -24.09 -0.31 0.23
C THR A 207 -23.00 -0.14 -0.82
N ILE A 208 -23.26 -0.62 -2.02
CA ILE A 208 -22.37 -0.60 -3.17
C ILE A 208 -22.98 0.27 -4.27
N GLU A 209 -22.25 1.26 -4.73
CA GLU A 209 -22.61 2.07 -5.90
C GLU A 209 -21.55 1.91 -7.00
N ALA A 210 -22.00 1.86 -8.26
CA ALA A 210 -21.14 2.01 -9.42
C ALA A 210 -21.39 3.38 -10.05
N ARG A 211 -20.35 4.20 -10.14
CA ARG A 211 -20.40 5.53 -10.76
C ARG A 211 -19.54 5.51 -12.02
N VAL A 212 -20.10 5.94 -13.13
CA VAL A 212 -19.37 6.10 -14.38
C VAL A 212 -19.35 7.57 -14.77
N THR A 213 -18.16 8.10 -15.00
CA THR A 213 -17.93 9.48 -15.41
C THR A 213 -17.39 9.52 -16.83
N ILE A 214 -17.97 10.34 -17.70
CA ILE A 214 -17.38 10.73 -18.99
C ILE A 214 -16.66 12.06 -18.79
N ALA A 215 -15.36 12.08 -19.09
CA ALA A 215 -14.54 13.28 -19.05
C ALA A 215 -14.85 14.21 -20.23
N ALA A 216 -14.91 15.51 -19.97
CA ALA A 216 -15.27 16.51 -20.97
C ALA A 216 -14.21 16.73 -22.07
N ALA A 217 -12.92 16.53 -21.76
CA ALA A 217 -11.83 16.98 -22.62
C ALA A 217 -11.44 15.98 -23.71
N ASP A 218 -11.50 14.69 -23.41
CA ASP A 218 -11.04 13.60 -24.28
C ASP A 218 -12.09 12.49 -24.45
N GLY A 219 -13.26 12.62 -23.81
CA GLY A 219 -14.28 11.58 -23.79
C GLY A 219 -13.87 10.32 -23.03
N GLY A 220 -12.82 10.39 -22.20
CA GLY A 220 -12.38 9.29 -21.36
C GLY A 220 -13.51 8.84 -20.43
N VAL A 221 -13.60 7.53 -20.19
CA VAL A 221 -14.63 6.95 -19.30
C VAL A 221 -13.98 6.38 -18.05
N GLU A 222 -14.48 6.79 -16.89
CA GLU A 222 -13.99 6.33 -15.60
C GLU A 222 -15.10 5.58 -14.87
N LEU A 223 -14.81 4.39 -14.35
CA LEU A 223 -15.67 3.64 -13.44
C LEU A 223 -15.10 3.74 -12.02
N LEU A 224 -15.95 4.03 -11.04
CA LEU A 224 -15.63 3.94 -9.62
C LEU A 224 -16.67 3.06 -8.92
N TYR A 225 -16.21 2.19 -8.03
CA TYR A 225 -17.07 1.50 -7.07
C TYR A 225 -16.96 2.18 -5.71
N VAL A 226 -18.09 2.56 -5.13
CA VAL A 226 -18.17 3.14 -3.79
C VAL A 226 -18.83 2.13 -2.87
N PHE A 227 -18.11 1.76 -1.81
CA PHE A 227 -18.58 0.91 -0.72
C PHE A 227 -18.81 1.80 0.50
N SER A 228 -19.97 1.67 1.15
CA SER A 228 -20.31 2.44 2.35
C SER A 228 -21.12 1.60 3.33
N ARG A 229 -20.98 1.91 4.61
CA ARG A 229 -21.71 1.29 5.71
C ARG A 229 -22.64 2.30 6.40
#